data_AF-A0A0B2QSI1-F1
#
_entry.id   AF-A0A0B2QSI1-F1
#
_cell.length_a   1.000
_cell.length_b   1.000
_cell.length_c   1.000
_cell.angle_alpha   90.00
_cell.angle_beta   90.00
_cell.angle_gamma   90.00
#
_symmetry.space_group_name_H-M   'P 1'
#
loop_
_entity.id
_entity.type
_entity.pdbx_description
1 polymer ?
#
loop_
_entity_poly.entity_id
_entity_poly.type
_entity_poly.pdbx_seq_one_letter_code
_entity_poly.pdbx_strand_id
1 'polypeptide(L)'
;MRLLHLWLCYESLSVLQFNTINIKRARILVKSHVLHSTVPGCTDCNREENILAWSQFMKPKIIFGLPLEKMDGVERSYFMVEALIKLYASEKYILMVNQQTEDLRFYVSFKVGATNVSVLRSVWQSFWLSENWDSDDNVRDQIATSLMELEEKFEDFIQKLKDAEWDTQQLNLKVPKEIFIDDNTNSL
;
A
#
# COMPACT_ATOMS: atom_id res chain seq x y z
N MET A 1 -21.08 32.66 5.10
CA MET A 1 -19.71 32.92 5.62
C MET A 1 -18.86 31.66 5.74
N ARG A 2 -19.24 30.60 6.48
CA ARG A 2 -18.39 29.39 6.65
C ARG A 2 -18.09 28.60 5.37
N LEU A 3 -19.09 28.39 4.50
CA LEU A 3 -18.91 27.65 3.24
C LEU A 3 -17.99 28.40 2.27
N LEU A 4 -18.14 29.72 2.17
CA LEU A 4 -17.26 30.56 1.36
C LEU A 4 -15.81 30.52 1.87
N HIS A 5 -15.61 30.58 3.18
CA HIS A 5 -14.28 30.44 3.79
C HIS A 5 -13.65 29.08 3.47
N LEU A 6 -14.40 27.98 3.65
CA LEU A 6 -13.92 26.63 3.33
C LEU A 6 -13.58 26.48 1.84
N TRP A 7 -14.40 27.05 0.96
CA TRP A 7 -14.15 27.04 -0.47
C TRP A 7 -12.91 27.84 -0.85
N LEU A 8 -12.70 29.04 -0.30
CA LEU A 8 -11.49 29.83 -0.54
C LEU A 8 -10.22 29.16 0.02
N CYS A 9 -10.31 28.51 1.19
CA CYS A 9 -9.24 27.66 1.69
C CYS A 9 -8.95 26.50 0.73
N TYR A 10 -10.00 25.85 0.20
CA TYR A 10 -9.84 24.78 -0.78
C TYR A 10 -9.15 25.26 -2.05
N GLU A 11 -9.57 26.39 -2.64
CA GLU A 11 -8.92 27.00 -3.82
C GLU A 11 -7.45 27.36 -3.53
N SER A 12 -7.16 27.82 -2.31
CA SER A 12 -5.78 28.12 -1.91
C SER A 12 -4.94 26.86 -1.75
N LEU A 13 -5.53 25.74 -1.30
CA LEU A 13 -4.82 24.46 -1.18
C LEU A 13 -4.68 23.74 -2.53
N SER A 14 -5.64 23.87 -3.45
CA SER A 14 -5.65 23.15 -4.73
C SER A 14 -4.51 23.58 -5.66
N VAL A 15 -4.00 24.80 -5.49
CA VAL A 15 -2.87 25.34 -6.26
C VAL A 15 -1.51 25.01 -5.64
N LEU A 16 -1.45 24.50 -4.41
CA LEU A 16 -0.18 24.14 -3.77
C LEU A 16 0.38 22.88 -4.43
N GLN A 17 1.67 22.94 -4.77
CA GLN A 17 2.41 21.82 -5.32
C GLN A 17 3.47 21.40 -4.31
N PHE A 18 3.40 20.14 -3.90
CA PHE A 18 4.40 19.50 -3.06
C PHE A 18 4.98 18.33 -3.83
N ASN A 19 6.27 18.07 -3.70
CA ASN A 19 6.91 16.87 -4.24
C ASN A 19 7.03 15.74 -3.20
N THR A 20 6.42 15.90 -2.03
CA THR A 20 6.36 14.87 -0.98
C THR A 20 5.28 13.84 -1.29
N ILE A 21 5.56 12.58 -0.96
CA ILE A 21 4.63 11.46 -1.17
C ILE A 21 3.86 11.16 0.12
N ASN A 22 2.57 11.49 0.14
CA ASN A 22 1.61 11.05 1.16
C ASN A 22 0.91 9.74 0.71
N ILE A 23 0.04 9.17 1.55
CA ILE A 23 -0.64 7.90 1.22
C ILE A 23 -1.58 8.00 0.01
N LYS A 24 -2.27 9.13 -0.21
CA LYS A 24 -3.14 9.31 -1.39
C LYS A 24 -2.31 9.33 -2.67
N ARG A 25 -1.22 10.10 -2.66
CA ARG A 25 -0.29 10.22 -3.78
C ARG A 25 0.41 8.91 -4.07
N ALA A 26 0.89 8.22 -3.04
CA ALA A 26 1.47 6.89 -3.19
C ALA A 26 0.53 5.96 -3.97
N ARG A 27 -0.77 6.00 -3.68
CA ARG A 27 -1.77 5.19 -4.39
C ARG A 27 -1.95 5.61 -5.85
N ILE A 28 -1.97 6.90 -6.15
CA ILE A 28 -2.03 7.41 -7.54
C ILE A 28 -0.79 6.98 -8.33
N LEU A 29 0.40 7.22 -7.75
CA LEU A 29 1.69 6.94 -8.38
C LEU A 29 1.87 5.44 -8.62
N VAL A 30 1.56 4.61 -7.62
CA VAL A 30 1.60 3.16 -7.73
C VAL A 30 0.60 2.66 -8.77
N LYS A 31 -0.64 3.16 -8.75
CA LYS A 31 -1.66 2.75 -9.73
C LYS A 31 -1.18 2.99 -11.16
N SER A 32 -0.67 4.19 -11.43
CA SER A 32 -0.12 4.53 -12.74
C SER A 32 1.04 3.61 -13.12
N HIS A 33 1.93 3.33 -12.16
CA HIS A 33 3.07 2.46 -12.41
C HIS A 33 2.66 1.02 -12.72
N VAL A 34 1.74 0.44 -11.94
CA VAL A 34 1.26 -0.93 -12.13
C VAL A 34 0.52 -1.08 -13.47
N LEU A 35 -0.31 -0.11 -13.85
CA LEU A 35 -1.13 -0.19 -15.06
C LEU A 35 -0.41 0.21 -16.35
N HIS A 36 0.49 1.18 -16.27
CA HIS A 36 1.05 1.85 -17.43
C HIS A 36 2.58 1.90 -17.45
N SER A 37 3.24 1.39 -16.40
CA SER A 37 4.69 1.51 -16.24
C SER A 37 5.18 2.97 -16.29
N THR A 38 4.33 3.92 -15.91
CA THR A 38 4.62 5.36 -15.87
C THR A 38 4.30 5.94 -14.51
N VAL A 39 4.95 7.06 -14.17
CA VAL A 39 4.71 7.78 -12.92
C VAL A 39 4.40 9.24 -13.28
N PRO A 40 3.22 9.78 -12.90
CA PRO A 40 2.90 11.17 -13.17
C PRO A 40 3.80 12.12 -12.37
N GLY A 41 4.10 13.28 -12.95
CA GLY A 41 4.80 14.35 -12.26
C GLY A 41 3.93 15.00 -11.17
N CYS A 42 4.54 15.87 -10.37
CA CYS A 42 3.87 16.54 -9.26
C CYS A 42 2.61 17.31 -9.69
N THR A 43 2.65 17.97 -10.85
CA THR A 43 1.52 18.76 -11.38
C THR A 43 0.32 17.90 -11.74
N ASP A 44 0.56 16.77 -12.39
CA ASP A 44 -0.51 15.87 -12.83
C ASP A 44 -1.08 15.09 -11.65
N CYS A 45 -0.22 14.62 -10.74
CA CYS A 45 -0.67 13.98 -9.50
C CYS A 45 -1.50 14.93 -8.63
N ASN A 46 -1.14 16.22 -8.56
CA ASN A 46 -1.91 17.22 -7.80
C ASN A 46 -3.30 17.48 -8.41
N ARG A 47 -3.44 17.37 -9.74
CA ARG A 47 -4.75 17.46 -10.43
C ARG A 47 -5.62 16.24 -10.15
N GLU A 48 -5.01 15.06 -10.06
CA GLU A 48 -5.71 13.81 -9.73
C GLU A 48 -6.02 13.68 -8.23
N GLU A 49 -5.23 14.30 -7.36
CA GLU A 49 -5.41 14.26 -5.91
C GLU A 49 -6.66 15.05 -5.50
N ASN A 50 -7.74 14.32 -5.21
CA ASN A 50 -8.90 14.93 -4.56
C ASN A 50 -8.59 15.16 -3.06
N ILE A 51 -8.38 16.43 -2.69
CA ILE A 51 -8.07 16.86 -1.32
C ILE A 51 -9.18 16.45 -0.34
N LEU A 52 -10.45 16.50 -0.78
CA LEU A 52 -11.62 16.21 0.04
C LEU A 52 -11.94 14.71 0.12
N ALA A 53 -11.49 13.91 -0.85
CA ALA A 53 -11.69 12.46 -0.84
C ALA A 53 -10.82 11.81 0.24
N TRP A 54 -11.42 10.98 1.10
CA TRP A 54 -10.66 10.25 2.11
C TRP A 54 -9.96 9.05 1.50
N SER A 55 -8.71 8.78 1.89
CA SER A 55 -7.91 7.66 1.35
C SER A 55 -8.56 6.29 1.57
N GLN A 56 -9.37 6.14 2.62
CA GLN A 56 -10.10 4.91 2.94
C GLN A 56 -11.16 4.52 1.91
N PHE A 57 -11.60 5.45 1.06
CA PHE A 57 -12.57 5.17 -0.02
C PHE A 57 -11.89 4.92 -1.36
N MET A 58 -10.57 5.01 -1.44
CA MET A 58 -9.83 4.69 -2.66
C MET A 58 -9.73 3.18 -2.83
N LYS A 59 -9.78 2.71 -4.09
CA LYS A 59 -9.51 1.32 -4.44
C LYS A 59 -8.03 1.12 -4.81
N PRO A 60 -7.44 -0.05 -4.49
CA PRO A 60 -8.03 -1.12 -3.68
C PRO A 60 -8.17 -0.75 -2.19
N LYS A 61 -9.10 -1.37 -1.46
CA LYS A 61 -9.25 -1.08 -0.02
C LYS A 61 -8.07 -1.68 0.73
N ILE A 62 -7.22 -0.84 1.32
CA ILE A 62 -6.04 -1.28 2.09
C ILE A 62 -6.21 -0.84 3.54
N ILE A 63 -6.13 -1.79 4.46
CA ILE A 63 -6.26 -1.61 5.90
C ILE A 63 -4.91 -1.91 6.53
N PHE A 64 -4.27 -0.87 7.06
CA PHE A 64 -2.95 -0.95 7.67
C PHE A 64 -3.04 -1.14 9.19
N GLY A 65 -2.12 -1.92 9.76
CA GLY A 65 -1.97 -2.08 11.20
C GLY A 65 -3.03 -2.98 11.84
N LEU A 66 -3.68 -3.84 11.05
CA LEU A 66 -4.57 -4.85 11.61
C LEU A 66 -3.71 -6.04 12.09
N PRO A 67 -3.90 -6.55 13.32
CA PRO A 67 -3.22 -7.76 13.78
C PRO A 67 -3.68 -8.97 12.97
N LEU A 68 -2.77 -9.92 12.71
CA LEU A 68 -3.08 -11.16 11.99
C LEU A 68 -4.27 -11.90 12.63
N GLU A 69 -4.40 -11.83 13.95
CA GLU A 69 -5.46 -12.48 14.73
C GLU A 69 -6.86 -11.89 14.48
N LYS A 70 -6.96 -10.63 14.04
CA LYS A 70 -8.23 -9.93 13.79
C LYS A 70 -8.60 -9.86 12.31
N MET A 71 -7.87 -10.55 11.43
CA MET A 71 -8.14 -10.52 10.00
C MET A 71 -9.25 -11.51 9.62
N ASP A 72 -10.27 -11.01 8.91
CA ASP A 72 -11.39 -11.83 8.43
C ASP A 72 -10.95 -12.72 7.25
N GLY A 73 -11.33 -14.00 7.26
CA GLY A 73 -11.12 -14.92 6.12
C GLY A 73 -9.83 -15.76 6.17
N VAL A 74 -9.05 -15.67 7.25
CA VAL A 74 -7.94 -16.60 7.48
C VAL A 74 -8.51 -17.84 8.18
N GLU A 75 -8.48 -18.99 7.50
CA GLU A 75 -8.50 -20.26 8.21
C GLU A 75 -7.30 -20.24 9.16
N ARG A 76 -7.56 -20.12 10.46
CA ARG A 76 -6.59 -19.94 11.55
C ARG A 76 -5.69 -21.15 11.77
N SER A 77 -5.40 -21.91 10.72
CA SER A 77 -4.43 -22.98 10.79
C SER A 77 -3.05 -22.37 11.04
N TYR A 78 -2.40 -22.84 12.10
CA TYR A 78 -1.02 -22.50 12.42
C TYR A 78 -0.11 -22.61 11.18
N PHE A 79 -0.36 -23.62 10.33
CA PHE A 79 0.37 -23.85 9.08
C PHE A 79 0.26 -22.69 8.08
N MET A 80 -0.90 -22.04 7.94
CA MET A 80 -1.07 -20.91 7.02
C MET A 80 -0.31 -19.67 7.50
N VAL A 81 -0.36 -19.40 8.80
CA VAL A 81 0.39 -18.28 9.41
C VAL A 81 1.90 -18.52 9.29
N GLU A 82 2.37 -19.72 9.60
CA GLU A 82 3.79 -20.08 9.45
C GLU A 82 4.26 -19.98 8.00
N ALA A 83 3.44 -20.42 7.04
CA ALA A 83 3.74 -20.29 5.61
C ALA A 83 3.85 -18.83 5.16
N LEU A 84 2.97 -17.95 5.64
CA LEU A 84 3.02 -16.52 5.33
C LEU A 84 4.25 -15.85 5.96
N ILE A 85 4.58 -16.17 7.21
CA ILE A 85 5.79 -15.65 7.85
C ILE A 85 7.05 -16.02 7.04
N LYS A 86 7.13 -17.27 6.58
CA LYS A 86 8.22 -17.75 5.72
C LYS A 86 8.23 -17.05 4.36
N LEU A 87 7.07 -16.84 3.75
CA LEU A 87 6.95 -16.18 2.45
C LEU A 87 7.40 -14.71 2.50
N TYR A 88 7.08 -14.00 3.58
CA TYR A 88 7.46 -12.59 3.78
C TYR A 88 8.79 -12.45 4.55
N ALA A 89 9.68 -13.44 4.55
CA ALA A 89 10.92 -13.38 5.32
C ALA A 89 11.82 -12.18 4.95
N SER A 90 11.86 -11.80 3.68
CA SER A 90 12.61 -10.63 3.18
C SER A 90 11.90 -9.29 3.41
N GLU A 91 10.60 -9.31 3.67
CA GLU A 91 9.77 -8.11 3.82
C GLU A 91 9.54 -7.72 5.27
N LYS A 92 9.35 -6.42 5.51
CA LYS A 92 9.01 -5.86 6.83
C LYS A 92 7.51 -5.67 7.04
N TYR A 93 6.70 -6.32 6.23
CA TYR A 93 5.25 -6.37 6.36
C TYR A 93 4.74 -7.75 5.95
N ILE A 94 3.49 -8.03 6.28
CA ILE A 94 2.74 -9.20 5.79
C ILE A 94 1.43 -8.66 5.24
N LEU A 95 1.11 -9.06 4.01
CA LEU A 95 -0.15 -8.72 3.35
C LEU A 95 -1.03 -9.97 3.21
N MET A 96 -2.31 -9.79 3.51
CA MET A 96 -3.37 -10.78 3.32
C MET A 96 -4.56 -10.14 2.60
N VAL A 97 -5.39 -10.98 1.98
CA VAL A 97 -6.57 -10.56 1.20
C VAL A 97 -7.81 -11.25 1.78
N ASN A 98 -8.94 -10.56 1.91
CA ASN A 98 -10.20 -11.25 2.19
C ASN A 98 -10.61 -12.10 0.98
N GLN A 99 -11.11 -13.30 1.23
CA GLN A 99 -11.60 -14.20 0.17
C GLN A 99 -12.98 -13.79 -0.40
N GLN A 100 -13.44 -12.56 -0.14
CA GLN A 100 -14.72 -12.07 -0.63
C GLN A 100 -14.51 -11.34 -1.96
N THR A 101 -15.03 -11.95 -3.04
CA THR A 101 -14.85 -11.49 -4.43
C THR A 101 -15.46 -10.12 -4.71
N GLU A 102 -16.61 -9.79 -4.10
CA GLU A 102 -17.33 -8.54 -4.35
C GLU A 102 -16.74 -7.32 -3.62
N ASP A 103 -15.93 -7.53 -2.57
CA ASP A 103 -15.33 -6.45 -1.78
C ASP A 103 -13.90 -6.76 -1.37
N LEU A 104 -13.00 -6.86 -2.36
CA LEU A 104 -11.58 -7.13 -2.14
C LEU A 104 -10.94 -6.09 -1.19
N ARG A 105 -10.38 -6.58 -0.09
CA ARG A 105 -9.71 -5.83 0.98
C ARG A 105 -8.36 -6.47 1.24
N PHE A 106 -7.36 -5.61 1.28
CA PHE A 106 -6.00 -5.96 1.63
C PHE A 106 -5.72 -5.53 3.06
N TYR A 107 -5.26 -6.47 3.86
CA TYR A 107 -4.85 -6.23 5.25
C TYR A 107 -3.34 -6.31 5.32
N VAL A 108 -2.73 -5.29 5.92
CA VAL A 108 -1.28 -5.18 6.03
C VAL A 108 -0.89 -5.06 7.51
N SER A 109 -0.13 -6.04 8.00
CA SER A 109 0.55 -5.96 9.29
C SER A 109 2.02 -5.61 9.08
N PHE A 110 2.61 -4.83 9.98
CA PHE A 110 4.03 -4.46 9.91
C PHE A 110 4.87 -5.21 10.95
N LYS A 111 6.05 -5.65 10.54
CA LYS A 111 7.04 -6.26 11.43
C LYS A 111 7.85 -5.18 12.15
N VAL A 112 8.58 -5.58 13.19
CA VAL A 112 9.55 -4.70 13.86
C VAL A 112 10.55 -4.13 12.83
N GLY A 113 10.72 -2.81 12.86
CA GLY A 113 11.65 -2.09 11.97
C GLY A 113 11.07 -1.74 10.60
N ALA A 114 9.77 -1.89 10.37
CA ALA A 114 9.11 -1.37 9.18
C ALA A 114 9.31 0.15 9.03
N THR A 115 9.54 0.59 7.79
CA THR A 115 9.75 2.01 7.45
C THR A 115 8.71 2.49 6.44
N ASN A 116 8.80 3.74 6.03
CA ASN A 116 7.93 4.33 5.00
C ASN A 116 8.06 3.57 3.66
N VAL A 117 9.23 2.99 3.39
CA VAL A 117 9.45 2.12 2.22
C VAL A 117 8.63 0.83 2.34
N SER A 118 8.54 0.24 3.52
CA SER A 118 7.70 -0.94 3.76
C SER A 118 6.22 -0.65 3.50
N VAL A 119 5.75 0.54 3.89
CA VAL A 119 4.39 0.99 3.56
C VAL A 119 4.23 1.12 2.05
N LEU A 120 5.17 1.77 1.36
CA LEU A 120 5.10 1.96 -0.09
C LEU A 120 5.11 0.63 -0.86
N ARG A 121 5.96 -0.33 -0.45
CA ARG A 121 6.00 -1.69 -1.00
C ARG A 121 4.66 -2.41 -0.82
N SER A 122 4.06 -2.32 0.36
CA SER A 122 2.75 -2.94 0.62
C SER A 122 1.62 -2.32 -0.23
N VAL A 123 1.68 -1.01 -0.49
CA VAL A 123 0.76 -0.33 -1.41
C VAL A 123 0.96 -0.85 -2.83
N TRP A 124 2.22 -0.94 -3.28
CA TRP A 124 2.55 -1.48 -4.60
C TRP A 124 1.99 -2.88 -4.80
N GLN A 125 2.28 -3.79 -3.88
CA GLN A 125 1.81 -5.16 -3.94
C GLN A 125 0.28 -5.25 -3.92
N SER A 126 -0.39 -4.44 -3.09
CA SER A 126 -1.86 -4.40 -3.03
C SER A 126 -2.48 -3.99 -4.37
N PHE A 127 -1.89 -3.01 -5.06
CA PHE A 127 -2.37 -2.60 -6.38
C PHE A 127 -2.14 -3.68 -7.43
N TRP A 128 -0.95 -4.26 -7.47
CA TRP A 128 -0.67 -5.35 -8.40
C TRP A 128 -1.64 -6.52 -8.19
N LEU A 129 -1.85 -6.95 -6.95
CA LEU A 129 -2.82 -7.99 -6.63
C LEU A 129 -4.23 -7.58 -7.05
N SER A 130 -4.65 -6.35 -6.82
CA SER A 130 -6.01 -5.92 -7.16
C SER A 130 -6.32 -5.95 -8.66
N GLU A 131 -5.31 -5.74 -9.50
CA GLU A 131 -5.45 -5.75 -10.96
C GLU A 131 -5.29 -7.17 -11.54
N ASN A 132 -4.63 -8.08 -10.82
CA ASN A 132 -4.33 -9.45 -11.27
C ASN A 132 -5.02 -10.52 -10.41
N TRP A 133 -6.03 -10.14 -9.62
CA TRP A 133 -6.71 -11.05 -8.71
C TRP A 133 -7.60 -12.02 -9.48
N ASP A 134 -7.38 -13.31 -9.27
CA ASP A 134 -8.27 -14.38 -9.72
C ASP A 134 -8.91 -15.05 -8.51
N SER A 135 -10.25 -15.05 -8.44
CA SER A 135 -10.98 -15.67 -7.32
C SER A 135 -10.87 -17.18 -7.29
N ASP A 136 -10.57 -17.80 -8.43
CA ASP A 136 -10.58 -19.24 -8.59
C ASP A 136 -9.19 -19.86 -8.36
N ASP A 137 -8.15 -19.03 -8.28
CA ASP A 137 -6.75 -19.46 -8.09
C ASP A 137 -6.32 -19.44 -6.61
N ASN A 138 -5.24 -20.14 -6.30
CA ASN A 138 -4.71 -20.26 -4.95
C ASN A 138 -4.19 -18.90 -4.43
N VAL A 139 -4.80 -18.40 -3.35
CA VAL A 139 -4.43 -17.12 -2.71
C VAL A 139 -2.94 -17.03 -2.38
N ARG A 140 -2.32 -18.12 -1.90
CA ARG A 140 -0.91 -18.12 -1.55
C ARG A 140 -0.02 -17.98 -2.78
N ASP A 141 -0.37 -18.64 -3.88
CA ASP A 141 0.42 -18.60 -5.12
C ASP A 141 0.31 -17.22 -5.79
N GLN A 142 -0.88 -16.60 -5.74
CA GLN A 142 -1.07 -15.22 -6.18
C GLN A 142 -0.27 -14.23 -5.32
N ILE A 143 -0.26 -14.40 -4.00
CA ILE A 143 0.57 -13.58 -3.10
C ILE A 143 2.06 -13.79 -3.40
N ALA A 144 2.52 -15.02 -3.58
CA ALA A 144 3.92 -15.30 -3.91
C ALA A 144 4.32 -14.67 -5.25
N THR A 145 3.47 -14.78 -6.27
CA THR A 145 3.67 -14.14 -7.58
C THR A 145 3.75 -12.62 -7.45
N SER A 146 2.86 -12.01 -6.67
CA SER A 146 2.89 -10.56 -6.45
C SER A 146 4.17 -10.07 -5.75
N LEU A 147 4.77 -10.90 -4.87
CA LEU A 147 6.05 -10.58 -4.23
C LEU A 147 7.22 -10.68 -5.21
N MET A 148 7.20 -11.66 -6.11
CA MET A 148 8.19 -11.78 -7.17
C MET A 148 8.16 -10.57 -8.10
N GLU A 149 6.95 -10.16 -8.52
CA GLU A 149 6.73 -8.98 -9.36
C GLU A 149 7.11 -7.67 -8.66
N LEU A 150 6.83 -7.57 -7.36
CA LEU A 150 7.30 -6.46 -6.54
C LEU A 150 8.82 -6.38 -6.54
N GLU A 151 9.51 -7.49 -6.32
CA GLU A 151 10.98 -7.49 -6.27
C GLU A 151 11.61 -7.09 -7.60
N GLU A 152 11.03 -7.53 -8.72
CA GLU A 152 11.53 -7.19 -10.06
C GLU A 152 11.29 -5.72 -10.43
N LYS A 153 10.11 -5.17 -10.12
CA LYS A 153 9.64 -3.89 -10.69
C LYS A 153 9.67 -2.72 -9.71
N PHE A 154 9.89 -2.95 -8.42
CA PHE A 154 9.85 -1.87 -7.45
C PHE A 154 11.02 -0.88 -7.62
N GLU A 155 12.22 -1.35 -8.00
CA GLU A 155 13.35 -0.43 -8.20
C GLU A 155 13.14 0.47 -9.43
N ASP A 156 12.56 -0.05 -10.51
CA ASP A 156 12.13 0.74 -11.67
C ASP A 156 11.11 1.81 -11.28
N PHE A 157 10.14 1.46 -10.42
CA PHE A 157 9.20 2.42 -9.85
C PHE A 157 9.91 3.54 -9.07
N ILE A 158 10.86 3.19 -8.19
CA ILE A 158 11.63 4.17 -7.42
C ILE A 158 12.47 5.07 -8.34
N GLN A 159 13.06 4.53 -9.40
CA GLN A 159 13.81 5.32 -10.37
C GLN A 159 12.91 6.31 -11.11
N LYS A 160 11.74 5.87 -11.58
CA LYS A 160 10.75 6.74 -12.24
C LYS A 160 10.22 7.84 -11.32
N LEU A 161 10.08 7.56 -10.02
CA LEU A 161 9.74 8.61 -9.05
C LEU A 161 10.81 9.70 -8.98
N LYS A 162 12.10 9.31 -8.94
CA LYS A 162 13.22 10.26 -8.93
C LYS A 162 13.27 11.07 -10.23
N ASP A 163 13.07 10.41 -11.37
CA ASP A 163 13.08 11.05 -12.69
C ASP A 163 11.92 12.05 -12.85
N ALA A 164 10.78 11.79 -12.19
CA ALA A 164 9.63 12.69 -12.11
C ALA A 164 9.72 13.70 -10.94
N GLU A 165 10.91 13.90 -10.38
CA GLU A 165 11.25 14.90 -9.34
C GLU A 165 10.53 14.71 -8.00
N TRP A 166 10.04 13.50 -7.69
CA TRP A 166 9.48 13.19 -6.38
C TRP A 166 10.56 13.06 -5.30
N ASP A 167 10.29 13.62 -4.12
CA ASP A 167 11.15 13.46 -2.96
C ASP A 167 10.95 12.06 -2.34
N THR A 168 11.80 11.13 -2.75
CA THR A 168 11.84 9.75 -2.25
C THR A 168 12.51 9.63 -0.87
N GLN A 169 13.16 10.68 -0.39
CA GLN A 169 13.77 10.74 0.95
C GLN A 169 12.76 11.20 2.02
N GLN A 170 11.78 12.03 1.63
CA GLN A 170 10.69 12.50 2.48
C GLN A 170 9.34 11.82 2.18
N LEU A 171 9.31 10.49 2.29
CA LEU A 171 8.05 9.76 2.27
C LEU A 171 7.23 10.08 3.53
N ASN A 172 6.08 10.71 3.40
CA ASN A 172 5.15 11.01 4.51
C ASN A 172 4.15 9.86 4.69
N LEU A 173 4.65 8.63 4.76
CA LEU A 173 3.88 7.41 4.96
C LEU A 173 4.04 6.96 6.40
N LYS A 174 3.06 7.25 7.26
CA LYS A 174 3.11 6.82 8.66
C LYS A 174 2.94 5.29 8.73
N VAL A 175 3.93 4.60 9.30
CA VAL A 175 3.76 3.21 9.75
C VAL A 175 2.76 3.24 10.92
N PRO A 176 1.61 2.56 10.83
CA PRO A 176 0.68 2.46 11.95
C PRO A 176 1.38 1.80 13.13
N LYS A 177 1.20 2.38 14.32
CA LYS A 177 1.91 1.96 15.54
C LYS A 177 1.26 0.77 16.25
N GLU A 178 0.12 0.28 15.76
CA GLU A 178 -0.56 -0.83 16.37
C GLU A 178 -0.08 -2.15 15.75
N ILE A 179 0.81 -2.79 16.52
CA ILE A 179 1.12 -4.22 16.56
C ILE A 179 2.29 -4.63 15.65
N PHE A 180 3.40 -4.89 16.34
CA PHE A 180 4.60 -5.49 15.78
C PHE A 180 4.51 -7.00 15.93
N ILE A 181 4.62 -7.72 14.82
CA ILE A 181 4.93 -9.15 14.85
C ILE A 181 6.40 -9.25 15.29
N ASP A 182 6.64 -9.83 16.47
CA ASP A 182 7.99 -10.17 16.91
C ASP A 182 8.40 -11.47 16.20
N ASP A 183 9.47 -11.41 15.39
CA ASP A 183 10.00 -12.58 14.65
C ASP A 183 10.69 -13.60 15.59
N ASN A 184 10.61 -13.42 16.92
CA ASN A 184 11.17 -14.33 17.91
C ASN A 184 10.28 -15.57 18.14
N THR A 185 10.17 -16.45 17.14
CA THR A 185 9.91 -17.87 17.42
C THR A 185 11.19 -18.51 17.97
N ASN A 186 11.50 -18.23 19.24
CA ASN A 186 12.42 -19.08 19.98
C ASN A 186 11.67 -20.37 20.34
N SER A 187 12.17 -21.46 19.77
CA SER A 187 11.86 -22.84 20.08
C SER A 187 11.74 -23.10 21.58
N LEU A 188 10.63 -23.75 21.98
CA LEU A 188 10.53 -24.62 23.14
C LEU A 188 9.52 -25.74 22.84
#